data_AF-A0A6I9P0C5-F1
#
_entry.id   AF-A0A6I9P0C5-F1
#
_cell.length_a   1.000
_cell.length_b   1.000
_cell.length_c   1.000
_cell.angle_alpha   90.00
_cell.angle_beta   90.00
_cell.angle_gamma   90.00
#
_symmetry.space_group_name_H-M   'P 1'
#
loop_
_entity.id
_entity.type
_entity.pdbx_description
1 polymer ?
#
loop_
_entity_poly.entity_id
_entity_poly.type
_entity_poly.pdbx_seq_one_letter_code
_entity_poly.pdbx_strand_id
1 'polypeptide(L)'
;MLNKGSLEVLMFTGSHSPRRVIRRAEQGALNDGREHSLRIERQPGRSFAVQVDEEAKREAALPNDQPVSLKRVFLGGIPAEVEQTSNRANIPFQGCIWNLMVNAV
;
A
#
# COMPACT_ATOMS: atom_id res chain seq x y z
N MET A 1 -1.30 4.39 1.95
CA MET A 1 -1.57 5.78 2.37
C MET A 1 -0.61 6.14 3.49
N LEU A 2 -0.07 7.36 3.50
CA LEU A 2 0.59 7.89 4.68
C LEU A 2 -0.46 8.44 5.65
N ASN A 3 -0.50 7.89 6.87
CA ASN A 3 -1.43 8.28 7.92
C ASN A 3 -0.62 8.58 9.18
N LYS A 4 -0.58 9.85 9.58
CA LYS A 4 0.21 10.33 10.74
C LYS A 4 1.66 9.83 10.71
N GLY A 5 2.31 9.93 9.55
CA GLY A 5 3.70 9.52 9.34
C GLY A 5 3.95 8.01 9.26
N SER A 6 2.90 7.19 9.26
CA SER A 6 2.97 5.74 9.06
C SER A 6 2.41 5.35 7.70
N LEU A 7 2.99 4.36 7.03
CA LEU A 7 2.44 3.76 5.83
C LEU A 7 1.40 2.70 6.20
N GLU A 8 0.15 2.92 5.77
CA GLU A 8 -0.92 1.93 5.84
C GLU A 8 -1.14 1.32 4.45
N VAL A 9 -1.06 -0.02 4.37
CA VAL A 9 -1.38 -0.82 3.18
C VAL A 9 -2.59 -1.70 3.48
N LEU A 10 -3.54 -1.71 2.56
CA LEU A 10 -4.77 -2.50 2.64
C LEU A 10 -4.94 -3.34 1.40
N MET A 11 -5.27 -4.61 1.61
CA MET A 11 -5.57 -5.55 0.54
C MET A 11 -6.98 -6.10 0.70
N PHE A 12 -7.81 -5.90 -0.32
CA PHE A 12 -9.16 -6.46 -0.42
C PHE A 12 -9.11 -7.63 -1.40
N THR A 13 -9.43 -8.83 -0.91
CA THR A 13 -9.46 -10.07 -1.71
C THR A 13 -10.88 -10.58 -1.92
N GLY A 14 -11.89 -9.71 -1.83
CA GLY A 14 -13.32 -10.07 -1.89
C GLY A 14 -13.90 -10.68 -0.60
N SER A 15 -13.09 -10.87 0.45
CA SER A 15 -13.58 -11.21 1.79
C SER A 15 -14.12 -9.99 2.52
N HIS A 16 -15.05 -10.18 3.45
CA HIS A 16 -15.67 -9.10 4.25
C HIS A 16 -14.67 -8.27 5.07
N SER A 17 -13.44 -8.75 5.30
CA SER A 17 -12.39 -8.01 6.01
C SER A 17 -11.16 -7.77 5.12
N PRO A 18 -10.70 -6.52 4.98
CA PRO A 18 -9.42 -6.23 4.35
C PRO A 18 -8.26 -6.66 5.23
N ARG A 19 -7.16 -7.08 4.59
CA ARG A 19 -5.89 -7.34 5.28
C ARG A 19 -5.09 -6.04 5.36
N ARG A 20 -4.62 -5.71 6.56
CA ARG A 20 -3.95 -4.44 6.84
C ARG A 20 -2.53 -4.68 7.33
N VAL A 21 -1.59 -3.95 6.75
CA VAL A 21 -0.22 -3.79 7.28
C VAL A 21 0.02 -2.32 7.56
N ILE A 22 0.53 -2.03 8.76
CA ILE A 22 0.99 -0.68 9.13
C ILE A 22 2.50 -0.75 9.32
N ARG A 23 3.20 0.12 8.57
CA ARG A 23 4.65 0.33 8.65
C ARG A 23 4.92 1.72 9.22
N ARG A 24 5.73 1.75 10.27
CA ARG A 24 6.36 2.96 10.77
C ARG A 24 7.81 2.90 10.33
N ALA A 25 8.43 4.05 10.13
CA ALA A 25 9.88 4.10 10.03
C ALA A 25 10.48 3.55 11.33
N GLU A 26 11.58 2.80 11.24
CA GLU A 26 12.35 2.39 12.42
C GLU A 26 12.88 3.61 13.19
N GLN A 27 13.18 4.68 12.47
CA GLN A 27 13.59 5.98 13.03
C GLN A 27 12.70 7.10 12.48
N GLY A 28 12.10 7.89 13.37
CA GLY A 28 11.30 9.05 12.99
C GLY A 28 9.95 8.69 12.35
N ALA A 29 9.65 9.29 11.20
CA ALA A 29 8.38 9.16 10.49
C ALA A 29 8.58 9.25 8.98
N LEU A 30 7.69 8.65 8.19
CA LEU A 30 7.80 8.59 6.72
C LEU A 30 7.37 9.89 6.00
N ASN A 31 7.10 10.95 6.75
CA ASN A 31 6.71 12.26 6.26
C ASN A 31 7.73 13.33 6.69
N ASP A 32 9.01 12.96 6.71
CA ASP A 32 10.14 13.78 7.13
C ASP A 32 10.74 14.64 6.00
N GLY A 33 10.17 14.57 4.80
CA GLY A 33 10.64 15.29 3.60
C GLY A 33 11.80 14.61 2.87
N ARG A 34 12.17 13.38 3.28
CA ARG A 34 13.17 12.57 2.60
C ARG A 34 12.54 11.57 1.65
N GLU A 35 13.38 11.01 0.80
CA GLU A 35 13.00 9.95 -0.12
C GLU A 35 12.90 8.63 0.64
N HIS A 36 11.81 7.90 0.41
CA HIS A 36 11.60 6.54 0.92
C HIS A 36 11.28 5.61 -0.23
N SER A 37 11.83 4.40 -0.20
CA SER A 37 11.50 3.34 -1.15
C SER A 37 10.45 2.41 -0.57
N LEU A 38 9.48 2.03 -1.40
CA LEU A 38 8.36 1.17 -0.99
C LEU A 38 8.29 -0.06 -1.88
N ARG A 39 8.22 -1.24 -1.26
CA ARG A 39 8.01 -2.50 -1.97
C ARG A 39 6.82 -3.24 -1.37
N ILE A 40 5.85 -3.56 -2.23
CA ILE A 40 4.69 -4.38 -1.88
C ILE A 40 4.72 -5.57 -2.81
N GLU A 41 4.80 -6.77 -2.24
CA GLU A 41 4.87 -8.00 -3.03
C GLU A 41 3.93 -9.04 -2.45
N ARG A 42 3.26 -9.77 -3.34
CA ARG A 42 2.57 -10.99 -2.96
C ARG A 42 3.60 -12.09 -2.85
N GLN A 43 3.52 -12.88 -1.79
CA GLN A 43 4.42 -14.00 -1.56
C GLN A 43 3.71 -15.32 -1.84
N PRO A 44 4.46 -16.39 -2.17
CA PRO A 44 3.94 -17.74 -2.11
C PRO A 44 3.41 -18.07 -0.70
N GLY A 45 2.33 -18.86 -0.61
CA GLY A 45 1.82 -19.33 0.68
C GLY A 45 0.76 -18.43 1.34
N ARG A 46 -0.04 -17.71 0.54
CA ARG A 46 -1.16 -16.87 1.00
C ARG A 46 -0.71 -15.74 1.92
N SER A 47 0.29 -14.97 1.52
CA SER A 47 0.69 -13.75 2.22
C SER A 47 1.07 -12.64 1.25
N PHE A 48 1.15 -11.42 1.79
CA PHE A 48 1.84 -10.32 1.13
C PHE A 48 2.78 -9.65 2.12
N ALA A 49 3.88 -9.12 1.60
CA ALA A 49 4.87 -8.39 2.34
C ALA A 49 4.84 -6.90 1.94
N VAL A 50 5.09 -6.06 2.94
CA VAL A 50 5.36 -4.64 2.75
C VAL A 50 6.73 -4.33 3.33
N GLN A 51 7.57 -3.69 2.54
CA GLN A 51 8.89 -3.20 2.91
C GLN A 51 8.97 -1.70 2.69
N VAL A 52 9.65 -1.02 3.60
CA VAL A 52 10.00 0.39 3.52
C VAL A 52 11.51 0.46 3.64
N ASP A 53 12.17 1.13 2.70
CA ASP A 53 13.62 1.23 2.66
C ASP A 53 14.30 -0.16 2.73
N GLU A 54 15.46 -0.23 3.39
CA GLU A 54 16.20 -1.48 3.61
C GLU A 54 15.74 -2.22 4.88
N GLU A 55 14.62 -1.80 5.49
CA GLU A 55 14.11 -2.38 6.73
C GLU A 55 13.56 -3.81 6.52
N ALA A 56 13.41 -4.55 7.62
CA ALA A 56 12.82 -5.89 7.60
C ALA A 56 11.41 -5.87 6.99
N LYS A 57 11.03 -6.91 6.25
CA LYS A 57 9.68 -7.03 5.66
C LYS A 57 8.64 -7.28 6.74
N ARG A 58 7.43 -6.74 6.54
CA ARG A 58 6.27 -7.04 7.39
C ARG A 58 5.20 -7.74 6.57
N GLU A 59 4.82 -8.92 7.03
CA GLU A 59 3.91 -9.81 6.31
C GLU A 59 2.52 -9.81 6.92
N ALA A 60 1.51 -10.05 6.08
CA ALA A 60 0.17 -10.37 6.51
C ALA A 60 -0.42 -11.50 5.67
N ALA A 61 -1.13 -12.40 6.34
CA ALA A 61 -1.81 -13.51 5.70
C ALA A 61 -3.00 -13.03 4.85
N LEU A 62 -3.16 -13.67 3.70
CA LEU A 62 -4.27 -13.59 2.78
C LEU A 62 -5.17 -14.82 2.96
N PRO A 63 -6.48 -14.70 2.67
CA PRO A 63 -7.39 -15.84 2.81
C PRO A 63 -7.16 -16.94 1.77
N ASN A 64 -6.59 -16.59 0.61
CA ASN A 64 -6.32 -17.51 -0.49
C ASN A 64 -5.17 -17.01 -1.38
N ASP A 65 -4.75 -17.84 -2.34
CA ASP A 65 -3.73 -17.52 -3.35
C ASP A 65 -4.34 -17.08 -4.69
N GLN A 66 -5.64 -16.77 -4.73
CA GLN A 66 -6.28 -16.36 -5.98
C GLN A 66 -5.72 -15.01 -6.45
N PRO A 67 -5.43 -14.87 -7.76
CA PRO A 67 -4.95 -13.61 -8.33
C PRO A 67 -5.93 -12.46 -8.06
N VAL A 68 -5.39 -11.26 -7.81
CA VAL A 68 -6.18 -10.03 -7.74
C VAL A 68 -6.08 -9.34 -9.09
N SER A 69 -7.21 -9.21 -9.79
CA SER A 69 -7.25 -8.49 -11.07
C SER A 69 -7.26 -6.98 -10.84
N LEU A 70 -6.23 -6.29 -11.32
CA LEU A 70 -6.19 -4.83 -11.35
C LEU A 70 -6.89 -4.32 -12.62
N LYS A 71 -7.98 -3.57 -12.45
CA LYS A 71 -8.71 -2.95 -13.57
C LYS A 71 -8.32 -1.49 -13.81
N ARG A 72 -8.02 -0.77 -12.73
CA ARG A 72 -7.66 0.65 -12.73
C ARG A 72 -6.57 0.86 -11.69
N VAL A 73 -5.58 1.68 -12.02
CA VAL A 73 -4.49 2.08 -11.12
C VAL A 73 -4.55 3.59 -10.98
N PHE A 74 -4.55 4.07 -9.74
CA PHE A 74 -4.52 5.49 -9.42
C PHE A 74 -3.30 5.77 -8.55
N LEU A 75 -2.63 6.89 -8.83
CA LEU A 75 -1.40 7.30 -8.14
C LEU A 75 -1.59 8.70 -7.56
N GLY A 76 -1.17 8.89 -6.32
CA GLY A 76 -1.28 10.18 -5.64
C GLY A 76 -2.70 10.62 -5.27
N GLY A 77 -3.73 9.85 -5.59
CA GLY A 77 -5.12 10.17 -5.25
C GLY A 77 -6.08 9.28 -6.05
N ILE A 78 -7.39 9.45 -5.83
CA ILE A 78 -8.44 8.82 -6.64
C ILE A 78 -9.39 9.87 -7.20
N PRO A 79 -10.04 9.61 -8.35
CA PRO A 79 -11.09 10.47 -8.90
C PRO A 79 -12.33 10.55 -7.99
N ALA A 80 -13.09 11.63 -8.11
CA ALA A 80 -14.28 11.89 -7.30
C ALA A 80 -15.35 10.80 -7.46
N GLU A 81 -15.50 10.21 -8.64
CA GLU A 81 -16.46 9.13 -8.90
C GLU A 81 -16.09 7.84 -8.17
N VAL A 82 -14.79 7.62 -7.94
CA VAL A 82 -14.30 6.48 -7.16
C VAL A 82 -14.45 6.76 -5.67
N GLU A 83 -14.24 7.99 -5.25
CA GLU A 83 -14.39 8.41 -3.85
C GLU A 83 -15.81 8.20 -3.32
N GLN A 84 -16.85 8.44 -4.14
CA GLN A 84 -18.25 8.20 -3.77
C GLN A 84 -18.54 6.76 -3.34
N THR A 85 -17.74 5.79 -3.80
CA THR A 85 -17.86 4.37 -3.44
C THR A 85 -16.90 3.94 -2.34
N SER A 86 -16.05 4.85 -1.86
CA SER A 86 -15.05 4.60 -0.84
C SER A 86 -15.57 4.99 0.55
N ASN A 87 -15.42 4.10 1.53
CA ASN A 87 -15.73 4.38 2.93
C ASN A 87 -14.64 5.22 3.64
N ARG A 88 -13.74 5.87 2.90
CA ARG A 88 -12.59 6.61 3.47
C ARG A 88 -12.42 7.95 2.77
N ALA A 89 -12.19 8.99 3.58
CA ALA A 89 -11.77 10.30 3.11
C ALA A 89 -10.50 10.17 2.27
N ASN A 90 -10.56 10.64 1.03
CA ASN A 90 -9.40 10.67 0.16
C ASN A 90 -8.70 12.02 0.31
N ILE A 91 -7.50 12.00 0.88
CA ILE A 91 -6.61 13.16 0.89
C ILE A 91 -5.56 12.87 -0.19
N PRO A 92 -5.58 13.58 -1.34
CA PRO A 92 -4.56 13.42 -2.36
C PRO A 92 -3.16 13.62 -1.78
N PHE A 93 -2.22 12.81 -2.24
CA PHE A 93 -0.82 12.88 -1.88
C PHE A 93 -0.22 14.23 -2.31
N GLN A 94 0.55 14.83 -1.41
CA GLN A 94 1.30 16.06 -1.67
C GLN A 94 2.78 15.75 -1.52
N GLY A 95 3.52 15.87 -2.62
CA GLY A 95 4.93 15.53 -2.69
C GLY A 95 5.25 14.84 -3.99
N CYS A 96 6.36 14.11 -4.00
CA CYS A 96 6.88 13.47 -5.18
C CYS A 96 6.67 11.94 -5.13
N ILE A 97 6.29 11.36 -6.26
CA ILE A 97 6.28 9.92 -6.48
C ILE A 97 6.96 9.67 -7.82
N TRP A 98 7.98 8.82 -7.83
CA TRP A 98 8.74 8.47 -9.04
C TRP A 98 9.15 7.00 -9.02
N ASN A 99 9.69 6.52 -10.15
CA ASN A 99 10.18 5.14 -10.32
C ASN A 99 9.15 4.07 -9.96
N LEU A 100 7.87 4.31 -10.27
CA LEU A 100 6.81 3.34 -10.08
C LEU A 100 7.00 2.15 -11.03
N MET A 101 7.06 0.95 -10.46
CA MET A 101 7.20 -0.30 -11.18
C MET A 101 6.12 -1.29 -10.72
N VAL A 102 5.43 -1.91 -11.66
CA VAL A 102 4.36 -2.88 -11.39
C VAL A 102 4.65 -4.15 -12.18
N ASN A 103 4.80 -5.28 -11.49
CA ASN A 103 5.03 -6.60 -12.09
C ASN A 103 6.20 -6.62 -13.09
N ALA A 104 7.29 -5.89 -12.84
CA ALA A 104 8.48 -6.05 -13.67
C ALA A 104 9.03 -7.46 -13.49
N VAL A 105 9.27 -8.09 -14.65
CA VAL A 105 9.81 -9.45 -14.81
C VAL A 105 11.31 -9.42 -14.63
#